data_AF-A0A0F3NVZ1-F1
#
_entry.id   AF-A0A0F3NVZ1-F1
#
_cell.length_a   1.000
_cell.length_b   1.000
_cell.length_c   1.000
_cell.angle_alpha   90.00
_cell.angle_beta   90.00
_cell.angle_gamma   90.00
#
_symmetry.space_group_name_H-M   'P 1'
#
loop_
_entity.id
_entity.type
_entity.pdbx_description
1 polymer ?
#
loop_
_entity_poly.entity_id
_entity_poly.type
_entity_poly.pdbx_seq_one_letter_code
_entity_poly.pdbx_strand_id
1 'polypeptide(L)' 'MVFDEETQKSWPALTIFVKNDKDEITGAKILALNSKTCNKADVAEKFVGTISGSFAEIAQQNSKY' A
#
# COMPACT_ATOMS: atom_id res chain seq x y z
N MET A 1 6.26 2.84 -2.71
CA MET A 1 6.80 4.03 -2.03
C MET A 1 5.70 5.07 -1.94
N VAL A 2 5.69 5.91 -0.91
CA VAL A 2 4.77 7.05 -0.76
C VAL A 2 5.58 8.33 -0.91
N PHE A 3 5.12 9.22 -1.78
CA PHE A 3 5.70 10.53 -1.94
C PHE A 3 5.04 11.52 -0.98
N ASP A 4 5.87 12.20 -0.20
CA ASP A 4 5.50 13.32 0.65
C ASP A 4 5.79 14.62 -0.10
N GLU A 5 4.72 15.34 -0.42
CA GLU A 5 4.78 16.59 -1.20
C GLU A 5 5.41 17.74 -0.42
N GLU A 6 5.25 17.78 0.90
CA GLU A 6 5.82 18.85 1.73
C GLU A 6 7.34 18.73 1.80
N THR A 7 7.84 17.52 2.04
CA THR A 7 9.27 17.28 2.19
C THR A 7 9.98 16.92 0.89
N GLN A 8 9.23 16.74 -0.22
CA GLN A 8 9.71 16.27 -1.52
C GLN A 8 10.50 14.95 -1.41
N LYS A 9 10.12 14.07 -0.47
CA LYS A 9 10.79 12.79 -0.20
C LYS A 9 9.87 11.62 -0.46
N SER A 10 10.48 10.53 -0.93
CA SER A 10 9.82 9.23 -1.03
C SER A 10 10.17 8.34 0.15
N TRP A 11 9.16 7.73 0.73
CA TRP A 11 9.28 6.75 1.81
C TRP A 11 8.94 5.35 1.30
N PRO A 12 9.67 4.30 1.71
CA PRO A 12 9.15 2.94 1.60
C PRO A 12 7.76 2.86 2.24
N ALA A 13 6.90 1.99 1.72
CA ALA A 13 5.53 1.90 2.21
C ALA A 13 5.06 0.46 2.23
N LEU A 14 4.32 0.12 3.29
CA LEU A 14 3.53 -1.10 3.38
C LEU A 14 2.08 -0.74 3.08
N THR A 15 1.51 -1.37 2.06
CA THR A 15 0.10 -1.21 1.70
C THR A 15 -0.66 -2.47 2.09
N ILE A 16 -1.71 -2.31 2.88
CA ILE A 16 -2.63 -3.37 3.28
C ILE A 16 -3.92 -3.17 2.50
N PHE A 17 -4.38 -4.21 1.81
CA PHE A 17 -5.65 -4.21 1.08
C PHE A 17 -6.72 -4.96 1.87
N VAL A 18 -7.93 -4.40 1.92
CA VAL A 18 -9.09 -5.05 2.53
C VAL A 18 -9.92 -5.66 1.41
N LYS A 19 -10.20 -6.96 1.53
CA LYS A 19 -11.13 -7.65 0.64
C LYS A 19 -12.47 -7.90 1.33
N ASN A 20 -13.56 -7.91 0.56
CA ASN A 20 -14.85 -8.40 1.04
C ASN A 20 -14.95 -9.93 0.89
N ASP A 21 -16.12 -10.48 1.20
CA ASP A 21 -16.47 -11.90 1.10
C ASP A 21 -16.51 -12.43 -0.35
N LYS A 22 -16.47 -11.56 -1.34
CA LYS A 22 -16.42 -11.86 -2.78
C LYS A 22 -15.00 -11.73 -3.35
N ASP A 23 -13.99 -11.65 -2.50
CA ASP A 23 -12.58 -11.40 -2.86
C ASP A 23 -12.30 -10.04 -3.55
N GLU A 24 -13.28 -9.13 -3.57
CA GLU A 24 -13.13 -7.80 -4.15
C GLU A 24 -12.39 -6.89 -3.17
N ILE A 25 -11.37 -6.17 -3.64
CA ILE A 25 -10.67 -5.18 -2.84
C ILE A 25 -11.56 -3.95 -2.67
N THR A 26 -11.91 -3.61 -1.43
CA THR A 26 -12.84 -2.52 -1.07
C THR A 26 -12.15 -1.32 -0.43
N GLY A 27 -10.90 -1.47 -0.05
CA GLY A 27 -10.10 -0.39 0.53
C GLY A 27 -8.63 -0.73 0.65
N ALA A 28 -7.82 0.29 0.92
CA ALA A 28 -6.40 0.13 1.19
C ALA A 28 -5.95 1.07 2.30
N LYS A 29 -5.10 0.58 3.19
CA LYS A 29 -4.37 1.42 4.16
C LYS A 29 -2.90 1.43 3.79
N ILE A 30 -2.31 2.63 3.71
CA ILE A 30 -0.90 2.80 3.42
C ILE A 30 -0.18 3.26 4.69
N LEU A 31 0.90 2.55 5.03
CA LEU A 31 1.80 2.90 6.12
C LEU A 31 3.16 3.24 5.53
N ALA A 32 3.59 4.50 5.66
CA ALA A 32 4.95 4.89 5.33
C ALA A 32 5.93 4.34 6.38
N LEU A 33 7.09 3.87 5.92
CA LEU A 33 8.12 3.25 6.74
C LEU A 33 9.42 4.06 6.65
N ASN A 34 10.15 4.13 7.76
CA ASN A 34 11.50 4.65 7.78
C ASN A 34 12.44 3.63 7.12
N SER A 35 13.23 4.06 6.13
CA SER A 35 14.09 3.17 5.35
C SER A 35 15.25 2.55 6.14
N LYS A 36 15.65 3.14 7.27
CA LYS A 36 16.76 2.64 8.11
C LYS A 36 16.27 1.72 9.21
N THR A 37 15.16 2.07 9.86
CA THR A 37 14.67 1.35 11.04
C THR A 37 13.53 0.38 10.73
N CYS A 38 12.93 0.47 9.54
CA CYS A 38 11.74 -0.29 9.13
C CYS A 38 10.49 -0.08 10.00
N ASN A 39 10.53 0.85 10.95
CA ASN A 39 9.39 1.25 11.76
C ASN A 39 8.50 2.24 10.99
N LYS A 40 7.29 2.52 11.52
CA LYS A 40 6.41 3.59 11.01
C LYS A 40 7.21 4.90 10.89
N ALA A 41 7.17 5.50 9.70
CA ALA A 41 7.73 6.82 9.48
C ALA A 41 6.88 7.87 10.20
N ASP A 42 7.54 8.88 10.75
CA ASP A 42 6.89 10.04 11.36
C ASP A 42 6.43 11.01 10.26
N VAL A 43 5.45 10.58 9.48
CA VAL A 43 4.78 11.33 8.41
C VAL A 43 3.26 11.14 8.54
N ALA A 44 2.49 12.11 8.04
CA ALA A 44 1.04 12.05 8.09
C ALA A 44 0.51 10.75 7.43
N GLU A 45 -0.43 10.07 8.10
CA GLU A 45 -1.08 8.90 7.52
C GLU A 45 -1.92 9.33 6.31
N LYS A 46 -1.66 8.70 5.16
CA LYS A 46 -2.45 8.89 3.94
C LYS A 46 -3.43 7.74 3.81
N PHE A 47 -4.71 8.00 4.08
CA PHE A 47 -5.78 7.04 3.82
C PHE A 47 -6.21 7.17 2.36
N VAL A 48 -6.20 6.05 1.63
CA VAL A 48 -6.87 5.98 0.32
C VAL A 48 -8.29 5.52 0.64
N GLY A 49 -9.28 6.38 0.37
CA GLY A 49 -10.69 6.19 0.71
C GLY A 49 -11.31 4.92 0.10
N THR A 50 -12.64 4.86 0.03
CA THR A 50 -13.35 3.77 -0.64
C THR A 50 -12.85 3.65 -2.08
N ILE A 51 -12.31 2.49 -2.45
CA ILE A 51 -11.79 2.26 -3.79
C ILE A 51 -12.91 1.58 -4.59
N SER A 52 -13.44 2.29 -5.58
CA SER A 52 -14.40 1.72 -6.55
C SER A 52 -13.66 1.46 -7.87
N GLY A 53 -13.43 0.20 -8.22
CA GLY A 53 -12.77 -0.18 -9.47
C GLY A 53 -12.10 -1.55 -9.41
N SER A 54 -11.60 -2.02 -10.54
CA SER A 54 -10.89 -3.29 -10.65
C SER A 54 -9.40 -3.10 -10.39
N PHE A 55 -8.81 -3.92 -9.53
CA PHE A 55 -7.37 -4.00 -9.35
C PHE A 55 -6.79 -5.01 -10.34
N ALA A 56 -5.60 -4.73 -10.86
CA ALA A 56 -4.85 -5.73 -11.61
C ALA A 56 -4.31 -6.77 -10.62
N GLU A 57 -4.87 -7.98 -10.66
CA GLU A 57 -4.30 -9.13 -9.97
C GLU A 57 -3.03 -9.55 -10.72
N ILE A 58 -1.86 -9.31 -10.11
CA ILE A 58 -0.59 -9.85 -10.59
C ILE A 58 -0.41 -11.21 -9.90
N ALA A 59 -1.06 -12.24 -10.44
CA ALA A 59 -0.81 -13.62 -10.01
C ALA A 59 0.57 -14.04 -10.54
N GLN A 60 1.59 -14.00 -9.68
CA GLN A 60 2.88 -14.61 -10.00
C GLN A 60 2.71 -16.13 -9.92
N GLN A 61 2.51 -16.77 -11.07
CA GLN A 61 2.70 -18.21 -11.15
C GLN A 61 4.18 -18.48 -10.88
N ASN A 62 4.51 -18.92 -9.66
CA ASN A 62 5.73 -19.68 -9.47
C ASN A 62 5.55 -20.97 -10.28
N SER A 63 6.08 -20.97 -11.50
CA SER A 63 6.30 -22.18 -12.28
C SER A 63 7.05 -23.15 -11.36
N LYS A 64 6.37 -24.22 -10.93
CA LYS A 64 7.01 -25.34 -10.26
C LYS A 64 7.86 -26.07 -11.30
N TYR A 65 9.09 -25.62 -11.51
CA TYR A 65 10.17 -26.41 -12.09
C TYR A 65 11.48 -26.01 -11.42
#